data_AF-A0A661KHG9-F1
#
_entry.id   AF-A0A661KHG9-F1
#
_cell.length_a   1.000
_cell.length_b   1.000
_cell.length_c   1.000
_cell.angle_alpha   90.00
_cell.angle_beta   90.00
_cell.angle_gamma   90.00
#
_symmetry.space_group_name_H-M   'P 1'
#
loop_
_entity.id
_entity.type
_entity.pdbx_description
1 polymer ?
#
loop_
_entity_poly.entity_id
_entity_poly.type
_entity_poly.pdbx_seq_one_letter_code
_entity_poly.pdbx_strand_id
1 'polypeptide(L)'
;MKGKKFCQLVKEYTQAVKQAEEKANKIGDILTNLLRPYIPDITYTVGGADEGVETIYFWSKSWKEYLMKDQKDIKFPVFEVEDLIVGVFPELEDHIRAIVGEVEAEIADKIEQDLMKLKEQ
;
A
#
# COMPACT_ATOMS: atom_id res chain seq x y z
N MET A 1 -4.39 -43.13 1.74
CA MET A 1 -5.24 -42.04 1.20
C MET A 1 -4.95 -40.65 1.78
N LYS A 2 -4.63 -40.50 3.08
CA LYS A 2 -4.38 -39.17 3.71
C LYS A 2 -3.26 -38.35 3.04
N GLY A 3 -2.15 -38.98 2.64
CA GLY A 3 -1.04 -38.29 1.97
C GLY A 3 -1.41 -37.63 0.63
N LYS A 4 -2.21 -38.30 -0.21
CA LYS A 4 -2.67 -37.71 -1.49
C LYS A 4 -3.53 -36.47 -1.27
N LYS A 5 -4.43 -36.51 -0.27
CA LYS A 5 -5.27 -35.35 0.10
C LYS A 5 -4.42 -34.19 0.64
N PHE A 6 -3.44 -34.48 1.50
CA PHE A 6 -2.52 -33.46 2.00
C PHE A 6 -1.72 -32.79 0.87
N CYS A 7 -1.12 -33.56 -0.05
CA CYS A 7 -0.38 -32.99 -1.18
C CYS A 7 -1.27 -32.12 -2.08
N GLN A 8 -2.54 -32.48 -2.26
CA GLN A 8 -3.49 -31.67 -3.02
C GLN A 8 -3.76 -30.33 -2.33
N LEU A 9 -4.01 -30.34 -1.01
CA LEU A 9 -4.19 -29.13 -0.23
C LEU A 9 -2.96 -28.21 -0.28
N VAL A 10 -1.75 -28.78 -0.19
CA VAL A 10 -0.50 -28.01 -0.30
C VAL A 10 -0.42 -27.31 -1.68
N LYS A 11 -0.75 -28.02 -2.77
CA LYS A 11 -0.76 -27.44 -4.11
C LYS A 11 -1.77 -26.29 -4.23
N GLU A 12 -2.99 -26.51 -3.78
CA GLU A 12 -4.06 -25.50 -3.79
C GLU A 12 -3.65 -24.25 -2.99
N TYR A 13 -3.08 -24.45 -1.80
CA TYR A 13 -2.55 -23.37 -0.97
C TYR A 13 -1.45 -22.59 -1.70
N THR A 14 -0.41 -23.25 -2.22
CA THR A 14 0.68 -22.56 -2.92
C THR A 14 0.21 -21.80 -4.16
N GLN A 15 -0.80 -22.33 -4.86
CA GLN A 15 -1.39 -21.66 -6.01
C GLN A 15 -2.18 -20.41 -5.58
N ALA A 16 -2.92 -20.49 -4.47
CA ALA A 16 -3.64 -19.34 -3.92
C ALA A 16 -2.69 -18.23 -3.45
N VAL A 17 -1.59 -18.59 -2.78
CA VAL A 17 -0.53 -17.64 -2.37
C VAL A 17 0.05 -16.91 -3.58
N LYS A 18 0.39 -17.64 -4.65
CA LYS A 18 0.90 -17.05 -5.89
C LYS A 18 -0.12 -16.09 -6.53
N GLN A 19 -1.39 -16.46 -6.55
CA GLN A 19 -2.45 -15.60 -7.08
C GLN A 19 -2.66 -14.34 -6.22
N ALA A 20 -2.53 -14.46 -4.90
CA ALA A 20 -2.58 -13.31 -3.99
C ALA A 20 -1.41 -12.36 -4.26
N GLU A 21 -0.19 -12.88 -4.37
CA GLU A 21 1.01 -12.09 -4.68
C GLU A 21 0.88 -11.37 -6.04
N GLU A 22 0.42 -12.06 -7.10
CA GLU A 22 0.18 -11.44 -8.41
C GLU A 22 -0.84 -10.29 -8.36
N LYS A 23 -1.89 -10.42 -7.53
CA LYS A 23 -2.89 -9.35 -7.34
C LYS A 23 -2.33 -8.22 -6.48
N ALA A 24 -1.63 -8.53 -5.41
CA ALA A 24 -1.00 -7.56 -4.53
C ALA A 24 -0.01 -6.68 -5.31
N ASN A 25 0.80 -7.28 -6.20
CA ASN A 25 1.68 -6.51 -7.09
C ASN A 25 0.89 -5.57 -8.02
N LYS A 26 -0.20 -6.04 -8.63
CA LYS A 26 -1.03 -5.17 -9.48
C LYS A 26 -1.64 -4.00 -8.71
N ILE A 27 -2.15 -4.26 -7.50
CA ILE A 27 -2.67 -3.21 -6.61
C ILE A 27 -1.56 -2.22 -6.27
N GLY A 28 -0.39 -2.71 -5.86
CA GLY A 28 0.79 -1.89 -5.57
C GLY A 28 1.23 -1.03 -6.76
N ASP A 29 1.29 -1.59 -7.96
CA ASP A 29 1.64 -0.86 -9.19
C ASP A 29 0.64 0.26 -9.47
N ILE A 30 -0.66 -0.03 -9.39
CA ILE A 30 -1.72 0.94 -9.65
C ILE A 30 -1.63 2.11 -8.66
N LEU A 31 -1.60 1.81 -7.35
CA LEU A 31 -1.54 2.83 -6.31
C LEU A 31 -0.23 3.63 -6.37
N THR A 32 0.90 2.98 -6.60
CA THR A 32 2.20 3.67 -6.75
C THR A 32 2.18 4.63 -7.93
N ASN A 33 1.64 4.21 -9.08
CA ASN A 33 1.54 5.09 -10.26
C ASN A 33 0.60 6.27 -10.02
N LEU A 34 -0.51 6.05 -9.30
CA LEU A 34 -1.46 7.10 -8.92
C LEU A 34 -0.83 8.11 -7.95
N LEU A 35 -0.04 7.64 -6.98
CA LEU A 35 0.54 8.47 -5.94
C LEU A 35 1.82 9.22 -6.37
N ARG A 36 2.52 8.73 -7.41
CA ARG A 36 3.79 9.30 -7.89
C ARG A 36 3.76 10.80 -8.22
N PRO A 37 2.69 11.42 -8.75
CA PRO A 37 2.61 12.86 -8.93
C PRO A 37 2.76 13.67 -7.63
N TYR A 38 2.42 13.07 -6.49
CA TYR A 38 2.44 13.69 -5.16
C TYR A 38 3.67 13.28 -4.35
N ILE A 39 4.10 12.02 -4.48
CA ILE A 39 5.26 11.44 -3.79
C ILE A 39 6.16 10.80 -4.86
N PRO A 40 7.06 11.56 -5.50
CA PRO A 40 7.74 11.15 -6.74
C PRO A 40 8.56 9.86 -6.67
N ASP A 41 9.13 9.54 -5.50
CA ASP A 41 9.93 8.33 -5.28
C ASP A 41 9.18 7.24 -4.50
N ILE A 42 7.85 7.33 -4.41
CA ILE A 42 7.04 6.26 -3.82
C ILE A 42 7.23 4.96 -4.60
N THR A 43 7.35 3.88 -3.85
CA THR A 43 7.45 2.51 -4.33
C THR A 43 6.76 1.59 -3.33
N TYR A 44 6.66 0.30 -3.66
CA TYR A 44 6.07 -0.69 -2.76
C TYR A 44 6.84 -2.01 -2.74
N THR A 45 6.52 -2.83 -1.74
CA THR A 45 6.88 -4.24 -1.65
C THR A 45 5.68 -5.05 -1.17
N VAL A 46 5.51 -6.28 -1.68
CA VAL A 46 4.49 -7.23 -1.19
C VAL A 46 5.12 -8.12 -0.13
N GLY A 47 4.50 -8.15 1.05
CA GLY A 47 5.01 -8.81 2.24
C GLY A 47 6.26 -8.16 2.83
N GLY A 48 6.62 -8.64 4.02
CA GLY A 48 7.74 -8.16 4.82
C GLY A 48 8.33 -9.27 5.69
N ALA A 49 9.24 -8.91 6.60
CA ALA A 49 9.77 -9.87 7.56
C ALA A 49 8.71 -10.32 8.58
N ASP A 50 7.74 -9.45 8.87
CA ASP A 50 6.73 -9.63 9.93
C ASP A 50 5.33 -9.94 9.38
N GLU A 51 5.09 -9.72 8.08
CA GLU A 51 3.78 -9.93 7.42
C GLU A 51 3.96 -10.62 6.05
N GLY A 52 2.97 -11.42 5.63
CA GLY A 52 3.02 -12.20 4.41
C GLY A 52 2.51 -11.46 3.17
N VAL A 53 2.17 -12.23 2.13
CA VAL A 53 1.70 -11.71 0.83
C VAL A 53 0.36 -10.96 0.91
N GLU A 54 -0.31 -11.02 2.06
CA GLU A 54 -1.53 -10.29 2.38
C GLU A 54 -1.32 -8.79 2.58
N THR A 55 -0.08 -8.33 2.78
CA THR A 55 0.19 -6.90 2.99
C THR A 55 1.02 -6.27 1.87
N ILE A 56 0.64 -5.07 1.46
CA ILE A 56 1.39 -4.21 0.55
C ILE A 56 1.98 -3.04 1.34
N TYR A 57 3.30 -2.94 1.35
CA TYR A 57 4.04 -1.87 2.01
C TYR A 57 4.42 -0.78 1.02
N PHE A 58 3.89 0.42 1.19
CA PHE A 58 4.33 1.60 0.44
C PHE A 58 5.41 2.35 1.21
N TRP A 59 6.44 2.82 0.52
CA TRP A 59 7.52 3.59 1.13
C TRP A 59 8.19 4.54 0.14
N SER A 60 8.83 5.58 0.68
CA SER A 60 9.60 6.58 -0.06
C SER A 60 10.91 6.83 0.68
N LYS A 61 12.03 6.84 -0.06
CA LYS A 61 13.35 7.05 0.54
C LYS A 61 13.53 8.51 0.96
N SER A 62 13.13 9.43 0.09
CA SER A 62 13.23 10.87 0.35
C SER A 62 12.36 11.28 1.53
N TRP A 63 11.21 10.64 1.71
CA TRP A 63 10.30 10.95 2.81
C TRP A 63 10.80 10.46 4.17
N LYS A 64 11.50 9.32 4.21
CA LYS A 64 12.22 8.88 5.40
C LYS A 64 13.26 9.91 5.85
N GLU A 65 13.91 10.58 4.91
CA GLU A 65 14.88 11.65 5.20
C GLU A 65 14.19 12.97 5.60
N TYR A 66 13.00 13.26 5.05
CA TYR A 66 12.17 14.42 5.42
C TYR A 66 11.72 14.35 6.89
N LEU A 67 11.19 13.20 7.33
CA LEU A 67 10.77 12.97 8.73
C LEU A 67 11.93 13.08 9.73
N MET A 68 13.17 12.84 9.29
CA MET A 68 14.37 12.94 10.11
C MET A 68 14.95 14.36 10.19
N LYS A 69 14.48 15.30 9.38
CA LYS A 69 14.91 16.71 9.40
C LYS A 69 13.90 17.56 10.19
N ASP A 70 14.40 18.62 10.82
CA ASP A 70 13.65 19.53 11.70
C ASP A 70 12.24 19.83 11.18
N GLN A 71 11.21 19.42 11.93
CA GLN A 71 9.77 19.52 11.63
C GLN A 71 9.22 20.96 11.47
N LYS A 72 10.08 21.98 11.39
CA LYS A 72 9.69 23.40 11.40
C LYS A 72 8.99 23.85 10.12
N ASP A 73 9.15 23.11 9.03
CA ASP A 73 8.57 23.45 7.72
C ASP A 73 7.29 22.64 7.41
N ILE A 74 6.85 21.75 8.30
CA ILE A 74 5.62 20.97 8.12
C ILE A 74 4.41 21.85 8.42
N LYS A 75 3.49 21.97 7.47
CA LYS A 75 2.20 22.63 7.70
C LYS A 75 1.17 21.62 8.17
N PHE A 76 0.63 21.85 9.37
CA PHE A 76 -0.45 21.05 9.91
C PHE A 76 -1.83 21.54 9.43
N PRO A 77 -2.83 20.65 9.31
CA PRO A 77 -2.76 19.21 9.57
C PRO A 77 -2.08 18.44 8.42
N VAL A 78 -1.55 17.28 8.77
CA VAL A 78 -0.97 16.30 7.86
C VAL A 78 -1.75 14.99 7.96
N PHE A 79 -1.78 14.21 6.88
CA PHE A 79 -2.61 13.01 6.73
C PHE A 79 -1.77 11.82 6.31
N GLU A 80 -1.97 10.67 6.95
CA GLU A 80 -1.29 9.44 6.54
C GLU A 80 -1.85 8.92 5.21
N VAL A 81 -0.97 8.55 4.29
CA VAL A 81 -1.37 8.01 2.99
C VAL A 81 -2.14 6.69 3.15
N GLU A 82 -1.81 5.91 4.18
CA GLU A 82 -2.55 4.69 4.56
C GLU A 82 -4.03 5.01 4.79
N ASP A 83 -4.30 6.00 5.65
CA ASP A 83 -5.66 6.43 5.98
C ASP A 83 -6.42 6.93 4.75
N LEU A 84 -5.76 7.65 3.85
CA LEU A 84 -6.39 8.12 2.60
C LEU A 84 -6.79 6.94 1.70
N ILE A 85 -5.92 5.94 1.56
CA ILE A 85 -6.21 4.74 0.76
C ILE A 85 -7.35 3.95 1.40
N VAL A 86 -7.27 3.66 2.71
CA VAL A 86 -8.27 2.86 3.45
C VAL A 86 -9.61 3.59 3.53
N GLY A 87 -9.61 4.92 3.64
CA GLY A 87 -10.84 5.73 3.60
C GLY A 87 -11.63 5.57 2.31
N VAL A 88 -10.94 5.38 1.18
CA VAL A 88 -11.58 5.13 -0.13
C VAL A 88 -11.83 3.64 -0.36
N PHE A 89 -10.89 2.77 0.02
CA PHE A 89 -10.90 1.32 -0.18
C PHE A 89 -10.83 0.59 1.18
N PRO A 90 -11.93 0.55 1.96
CA PRO A 90 -11.93 -0.04 3.29
C PRO A 90 -11.62 -1.54 3.28
N GLU A 91 -11.79 -2.23 2.16
CA GLU A 91 -11.38 -3.63 1.99
C GLU A 91 -9.86 -3.86 2.04
N LEU A 92 -9.06 -2.78 2.03
CA LEU A 92 -7.61 -2.80 2.18
C LEU A 92 -7.16 -2.52 3.61
N GLU A 93 -8.11 -2.31 4.55
CA GLU A 93 -7.82 -2.27 5.98
C GLU A 93 -7.08 -3.57 6.37
N ASP A 94 -6.00 -3.43 7.13
CA ASP A 94 -5.05 -4.51 7.49
C ASP A 94 -4.24 -5.14 6.33
N HIS A 95 -4.44 -4.70 5.09
CA HIS A 95 -3.75 -5.22 3.90
C HIS A 95 -2.79 -4.22 3.25
N ILE A 96 -2.76 -2.98 3.75
CA ILE A 96 -1.84 -1.95 3.32
C ILE A 96 -1.13 -1.37 4.54
N ARG A 97 0.17 -1.10 4.37
CA ARG A 97 0.95 -0.29 5.29
C ARG A 97 1.64 0.81 4.52
N ALA A 98 1.53 2.04 4.98
CA ALA A 98 2.23 3.16 4.36
C ALA A 98 3.35 3.64 5.29
N ILE A 99 4.58 3.21 4.99
CA ILE A 99 5.81 3.81 5.52
C ILE A 99 6.24 4.97 4.59
N VAL A 100 5.25 5.63 3.99
CA VAL A 100 5.35 6.97 3.42
C VAL A 100 4.71 7.90 4.44
N GLY A 101 5.37 9.00 4.73
CA GLY A 101 4.89 9.87 5.80
C GLY A 101 3.72 10.73 5.35
N GLU A 102 3.26 11.50 6.32
CA GLU A 102 2.05 12.30 6.25
C GLU A 102 2.15 13.38 5.16
N VAL A 103 1.06 13.64 4.44
CA VAL A 103 0.96 14.69 3.40
C VAL A 103 0.13 15.87 3.89
N GLU A 104 0.43 17.09 3.43
CA GLU A 104 -0.37 18.28 3.75
C GLU A 104 -1.80 18.18 3.18
N ALA A 105 -2.76 18.87 3.81
CA ALA A 105 -4.17 18.85 3.43
C ALA A 105 -4.45 19.04 1.93
N GLU A 106 -3.80 20.01 1.26
CA GLU A 106 -4.02 20.26 -0.17
C GLU A 106 -3.60 19.05 -1.05
N ILE A 107 -2.58 18.32 -0.63
CA ILE A 107 -2.12 17.11 -1.32
C ILE A 107 -3.04 15.93 -0.98
N ALA A 108 -3.45 15.81 0.28
CA ALA A 108 -4.41 14.80 0.73
C ALA A 108 -5.72 14.86 -0.07
N ASP A 109 -6.31 16.05 -0.22
CA ASP A 109 -7.54 16.27 -0.99
C ASP A 109 -7.40 15.81 -2.45
N LYS A 110 -6.23 16.06 -3.07
CA LYS A 110 -5.97 15.66 -4.46
C LYS A 110 -5.80 14.15 -4.59
N ILE A 111 -5.08 13.53 -3.64
CA ILE A 111 -4.93 12.07 -3.56
C ILE A 111 -6.30 11.41 -3.41
N GLU A 112 -7.13 11.88 -2.47
CA GLU A 112 -8.46 11.33 -2.24
C GLU A 112 -9.36 11.44 -3.48
N GLN A 113 -9.34 12.59 -4.17
CA GLN A 113 -10.09 12.77 -5.42
C GLN A 113 -9.66 11.78 -6.50
N ASP A 114 -8.35 11.52 -6.65
CA ASP A 114 -7.84 10.58 -7.64
C ASP A 114 -8.14 9.12 -7.26
N LEU A 115 -8.09 8.78 -5.96
CA LEU A 115 -8.51 7.47 -5.46
C LEU A 115 -10.01 7.23 -5.69
N MET A 116 -10.86 8.23 -5.46
CA MET A 116 -12.30 8.13 -5.74
C MET A 116 -12.57 7.90 -7.23
N LYS A 117 -11.87 8.61 -8.12
CA LYS A 117 -11.96 8.37 -9.57
C LYS A 117 -11.48 6.97 -9.97
N LEU A 118 -10.48 6.43 -9.27
CA LEU A 118 -10.03 5.06 -9.49
C LEU A 118 -11.10 4.04 -9.07
N LYS A 119 -11.82 4.29 -7.97
CA LYS A 119 -12.90 3.43 -7.47
C LYS A 119 -14.12 3.36 -8.39
N GLU A 120 -14.38 4.41 -9.17
CA GLU A 120 -15.53 4.50 -10.08
C GLU A 120 -15.33 3.85 -11.46
N GLN A 121 -14.12 3.36 -11.76
CA GLN A 121 -13.78 2.71 -13.05
C GLN A 121 -14.11 1.21 -13.06
#